data_AF-A0A920KTM4-F1
#
_entry.id   AF-A0A920KTM4-F1
#
_cell.length_a   1.000
_cell.length_b   1.000
_cell.length_c   1.000
_cell.angle_alpha   90.00
_cell.angle_beta   90.00
_cell.angle_gamma   90.00
#
_symmetry.space_group_name_H-M   'P 1'
#
loop_
_entity.id
_entity.type
_entity.pdbx_description
1 polymer ?
#
loop_
_entity_poly.entity_id
_entity_poly.type
_entity_poly.pdbx_seq_one_letter_code
_entity_poly.pdbx_strand_id
1 'polypeptide(L)' 'MAFTTILKKTQFQELLENYQNYLNYEIQKGDVLSEIAIRFGVTVDSINKTNNLENKSIFPGQIIRIEI' A
#
# COMPACT_ATOMS: atom_id res chain seq x y z
N MET A 1 -7.77 -28.92 -27.89
CA MET A 1 -8.27 -28.05 -26.80
C MET A 1 -7.11 -27.66 -25.89
N ALA A 2 -6.35 -26.60 -26.22
CA ALA A 2 -5.21 -26.17 -25.39
C ALA A 2 -4.84 -24.67 -25.53
N PHE A 3 -5.67 -23.85 -26.17
CA PHE A 3 -5.39 -22.41 -26.33
C PHE A 3 -6.08 -21.54 -25.25
N THR A 4 -7.14 -22.03 -24.62
CA THR A 4 -7.91 -21.27 -23.62
C THR A 4 -7.24 -21.20 -22.25
N THR A 5 -6.38 -22.17 -21.91
CA THR A 5 -5.71 -22.24 -20.60
C THR A 5 -4.53 -21.28 -20.48
N ILE A 6 -3.82 -21.00 -21.58
CA ILE A 6 -2.68 -20.07 -21.59
C ILE A 6 -3.19 -18.62 -21.50
N LEU A 7 -4.21 -18.25 -22.30
CA LEU A 7 -4.77 -16.89 -22.32
C LEU A 7 -5.44 -16.48 -20.99
N LYS A 8 -6.14 -17.40 -20.29
CA LYS A 8 -6.71 -17.12 -18.96
C LYS A 8 -5.65 -16.98 -17.87
N LYS A 9 -4.56 -17.75 -17.94
CA LYS A 9 -3.45 -17.67 -16.99
C LYS A 9 -2.74 -16.31 -17.11
N THR A 10 -2.48 -15.85 -18.34
CA THR A 10 -1.83 -14.55 -18.57
C THR A 10 -2.67 -13.37 -18.06
N GLN A 11 -3.97 -13.32 -18.40
CA GLN A 11 -4.85 -12.23 -17.92
C GLN A 11 -5.03 -12.21 -16.41
N PHE A 12 -5.07 -13.38 -15.77
CA PHE A 12 -5.13 -13.46 -14.31
C PHE A 12 -3.82 -13.03 -13.65
N GLN A 13 -2.66 -13.38 -14.22
CA GLN A 13 -1.37 -12.93 -13.69
C GLN A 13 -1.17 -11.42 -13.86
N GLU A 14 -1.53 -10.86 -15.01
CA GLU A 14 -1.52 -9.40 -15.23
C GLU A 14 -2.48 -8.67 -14.28
N LEU A 15 -3.60 -9.28 -13.90
CA LEU A 15 -4.52 -8.71 -12.91
C LEU A 15 -3.93 -8.72 -11.50
N LEU A 16 -3.22 -9.80 -11.11
CA LEU A 16 -2.53 -9.87 -9.82
C LEU A 16 -1.37 -8.87 -9.74
N GLU A 17 -0.63 -8.67 -10.84
CA GLU A 17 0.43 -7.66 -10.91
C GLU A 17 -0.11 -6.23 -10.86
N ASN A 18 -1.33 -5.99 -11.38
CA ASN A 18 -1.98 -4.68 -11.35
C ASN A 18 -2.88 -4.46 -10.12
N TYR A 19 -2.99 -5.44 -9.22
CA TYR A 19 -3.73 -5.27 -8.00
C TYR A 19 -2.93 -4.34 -7.07
N GLN A 20 -3.45 -3.14 -6.86
CA GLN A 20 -2.83 -2.17 -5.96
C GLN A 20 -2.96 -2.71 -4.52
N ASN A 21 -1.92 -3.39 -4.04
CA ASN A 21 -1.78 -3.84 -2.64
C ASN A 21 -1.47 -2.67 -1.70
N TYR A 22 -1.98 -1.47 -2.00
CA TYR A 22 -1.78 -0.33 -1.13
C TYR A 22 -2.96 0.63 -1.17
N LEU A 23 -3.19 1.27 -0.04
CA LEU A 23 -4.17 2.33 0.16
C LEU A 23 -3.46 3.67 0.27
N ASN A 24 -3.99 4.70 -0.39
CA ASN A 24 -3.55 6.08 -0.19
C ASN A 24 -4.31 6.68 1.00
N TYR A 25 -3.57 7.13 2.01
CA TYR A 25 -4.11 7.76 3.21
C TYR A 25 -3.63 9.21 3.29
N GLU A 26 -4.56 10.15 3.41
CA GLU A 26 -4.26 11.54 3.70
C GLU A 26 -4.18 11.74 5.22
N ILE A 27 -3.01 12.17 5.69
CA ILE A 27 -2.73 12.36 7.10
C ILE A 27 -3.60 13.46 7.68
N GLN A 28 -4.26 13.18 8.79
CA GLN A 28 -5.15 14.12 9.48
C GLN A 28 -4.42 14.82 10.63
N LYS A 29 -4.97 15.95 11.08
CA LYS A 29 -4.43 16.68 12.24
C LYS A 29 -4.48 15.81 13.50
N GLY A 30 -3.32 15.54 14.07
CA GLY A 30 -3.17 14.73 15.29
C GLY A 30 -2.81 13.27 15.03
N ASP A 31 -2.77 12.82 13.78
CA ASP A 31 -2.32 11.47 13.45
C ASP A 31 -0.84 11.26 13.80
N VAL A 32 -0.54 10.06 14.29
CA VAL A 32 0.82 9.56 14.45
C VAL A 32 0.99 8.25 13.70
N LEU A 33 2.19 8.00 13.15
CA LEU A 33 2.47 6.81 12.33
C LEU A 33 2.14 5.49 13.04
N SER A 34 2.34 5.41 14.35
CA SER A 34 2.03 4.22 15.15
C SER A 34 0.53 3.92 15.19
N GLU A 35 -0.31 4.93 15.33
CA GLU A 35 -1.77 4.76 15.34
C GLU A 35 -2.31 4.42 13.95
N ILE A 36 -1.76 5.05 12.92
CA ILE A 36 -2.07 4.70 11.52
C ILE A 36 -1.71 3.22 11.29
N ALA A 37 -0.49 2.81 11.65
CA ALA A 37 -0.04 1.43 11.46
C ALA A 37 -0.98 0.41 12.14
N ILE A 38 -1.37 0.66 13.40
CA ILE A 38 -2.33 -0.18 14.13
C ILE A 38 -3.69 -0.21 13.43
N ARG A 39 -4.20 0.94 12.98
CA ARG A 39 -5.52 1.06 12.33
C ARG A 39 -5.60 0.21 11.06
N PHE A 40 -4.52 0.16 10.29
CA PHE A 40 -4.46 -0.59 9.03
C PHE A 40 -3.84 -1.99 9.18
N GLY A 41 -3.44 -2.39 10.39
CA GLY A 41 -2.85 -3.71 10.64
C GLY A 41 -1.45 -3.90 10.03
N VAL A 42 -0.72 -2.81 9.81
CA VAL A 42 0.63 -2.80 9.22
C VAL A 42 1.68 -2.40 10.25
N THR A 43 2.96 -2.39 9.86
CA THR A 43 4.04 -1.89 10.72
C THR A 43 4.43 -0.46 10.34
N VAL A 44 4.90 0.31 11.31
CA VAL A 44 5.48 1.65 11.07
C VAL A 44 6.67 1.58 10.12
N ASP A 45 7.47 0.52 10.21
CA ASP A 45 8.60 0.26 9.31
C ASP A 45 8.15 0.07 7.86
N SER A 46 7.06 -0.67 7.64
CA SER A 46 6.46 -0.81 6.30
C SER A 46 6.06 0.55 5.74
N ILE A 47 5.30 1.35 6.50
CA ILE A 47 4.89 2.70 6.08
C ILE A 47 6.12 3.57 5.77
N ASN A 48 7.16 3.51 6.62
CA ASN A 48 8.39 4.28 6.42
C ASN A 48 9.11 3.89 5.13
N LYS A 49 9.23 2.60 4.84
CA LYS A 49 9.90 2.08 3.63
C LYS A 49 9.14 2.45 2.37
N THR A 50 7.83 2.19 2.32
CA THR A 50 7.00 2.47 1.14
C THR A 50 6.95 3.96 0.79
N ASN A 51 7.09 4.84 1.79
CA ASN A 51 7.01 6.29 1.61
C ASN A 51 8.36 7.02 1.71
N ASN A 52 9.47 6.29 1.82
CA ASN A 52 10.82 6.86 1.98
C ASN A 52 10.92 7.92 3.10
N LEU A 53 10.21 7.68 4.20
CA LEU A 53 10.14 8.64 5.31
C LEU A 53 11.46 8.68 6.10
N GLU A 54 12.21 7.58 6.25
CA GLU A 54 13.54 7.60 6.91
C GLU A 54 13.54 8.31 8.30
N ASN A 55 12.47 8.16 9.08
CA ASN A 55 12.22 8.89 10.35
C ASN A 55 11.93 10.40 10.21
N LYS A 56 11.59 10.88 9.01
CA LYS A 56 11.06 12.24 8.80
C LYS A 56 9.69 12.37 9.46
N SER A 57 9.43 13.57 9.96
CA SER A 57 8.11 13.94 10.46
C SER A 57 7.06 13.88 9.35
N ILE A 58 5.85 13.48 9.74
CA ILE A 58 4.66 13.53 8.89
C ILE A 58 3.84 14.78 9.20
N PHE A 59 3.09 15.28 8.21
CA PHE A 59 2.29 16.49 8.35
C PHE A 59 0.85 16.28 7.88
N PRO A 60 -0.14 16.98 8.47
CA PRO A 60 -1.52 16.95 7.99
C PRO A 60 -1.61 17.38 6.52
N GLY A 61 -2.45 16.70 5.74
CA GLY A 61 -2.60 16.89 4.29
C GLY A 61 -1.57 16.15 3.43
N GLN A 62 -0.57 15.50 4.05
CA GLN A 62 0.36 14.63 3.33
C GLN A 62 -0.33 13.32 2.95
N ILE A 63 -0.18 12.90 1.70
CA ILE A 63 -0.65 11.58 1.24
C ILE A 63 0.48 10.57 1.40
N ILE A 64 0.19 9.46 2.08
CA ILE A 64 1.09 8.31 2.23
C ILE A 64 0.43 7.04 1.69
N ARG A 65 1.27 6.10 1.26
CA ARG A 65 0.89 4.76 0.81
C ARG A 65 0.96 3.78 1.98
N ILE A 66 -0.04 2.94 2.12
CA ILE A 66 -0.12 1.91 3.15
C ILE A 66 -0.27 0.57 2.44
N GLU A 67 0.76 -0.28 2.49
CA GLU A 67 0.71 -1.62 1.89
C GLU A 67 -0.21 -2.53 2.73
N ILE A 68 -1.25 -3.11 2.10
CA ILE A 68 -2.27 -3.96 2.73
C ILE A 68 -2.30 -5.35 2.11
#